data_AF-A0A538D1I8-F1
#
_entry.id   AF-A0A538D1I8-F1
#
_cell.length_a   1.000
_cell.length_b   1.000
_cell.length_c   1.000
_cell.angle_alpha   90.00
_cell.angle_beta   90.00
_cell.angle_gamma   90.00
#
_symmetry.space_group_name_H-M   'P 1'
#
loop_
_entity.id
_entity.type
_entity.pdbx_description
1 polymer ?
#
loop_
_entity_poly.entity_id
_entity_poly.type
_entity_poly.pdbx_seq_one_letter_code
_entity_poly.pdbx_strand_id
1 'polypeptide(L)'
;MSVEIYPPIGDYALLSDCHSCALVSTDGSIDWCTFHRFEARPVFGRILDWAKAGFFRIAPLDDGYEARRRYLPGTNVLETTCRTPTGTLVLTDFFAFRVPSPGEDAHSAHPDHQLIRIARCAEGEIAVKVKLVPRFDYGLTTPRLETLADDLVVVYGGADALVLQSELPFGDAERSATQGNRTLRAG
;
A
#
# COMPACT_ATOMS: atom_id res chain seq x y z
N MET A 1 -18.57 9.62 23.06
CA MET A 1 -17.92 8.34 22.68
C MET A 1 -16.75 8.70 21.80
N SER A 2 -15.52 8.51 22.26
CA SER A 2 -14.34 8.65 21.40
C SER A 2 -14.45 7.57 20.33
N VAL A 3 -14.56 7.98 19.07
CA VAL A 3 -14.34 7.04 17.97
C VAL A 3 -12.91 6.55 18.16
N GLU A 4 -12.75 5.25 18.34
CA GLU A 4 -11.43 4.64 18.41
C GLU A 4 -10.81 4.80 17.01
N ILE A 5 -9.91 5.77 16.88
CA ILE A 5 -9.37 6.20 15.58
C ILE A 5 -8.43 5.12 15.01
N TYR A 6 -7.85 4.30 15.90
CA TYR A 6 -6.91 3.25 15.55
C TYR A 6 -7.63 1.91 15.35
N PRO A 7 -7.44 1.24 14.20
CA PRO A 7 -7.85 -0.14 14.04
C PRO A 7 -7.19 -1.05 15.09
N PRO A 8 -7.91 -2.05 15.60
CA PRO A 8 -7.32 -3.04 16.49
C PRO A 8 -6.21 -3.81 15.77
N ILE A 9 -5.24 -4.35 16.52
CA ILE A 9 -4.12 -5.09 15.91
C ILE A 9 -4.58 -6.29 15.06
N GLY A 10 -5.70 -6.91 15.45
CA GLY A 10 -6.34 -8.01 14.73
C GLY A 10 -6.90 -7.63 13.34
N ASP A 11 -6.98 -6.33 13.05
CA ASP A 11 -7.37 -5.78 11.76
C ASP A 11 -6.17 -5.43 10.87
N TYR A 12 -4.93 -5.74 11.29
CA TYR A 12 -3.74 -5.66 10.45
C TYR A 12 -3.23 -7.03 9.99
N ALA A 13 -2.72 -7.07 8.77
CA ALA A 13 -2.09 -8.21 8.14
C ALA A 13 -0.63 -7.85 7.89
N LEU A 14 0.27 -8.79 8.18
CA LEU A 14 1.71 -8.63 7.98
C LEU A 14 2.11 -9.08 6.56
N LEU A 15 2.83 -8.22 5.86
CA LEU A 15 3.55 -8.55 4.63
C LEU A 15 5.05 -8.39 4.87
N SER A 16 5.87 -9.29 4.34
CA SER A 16 7.32 -9.21 4.42
C SER A 16 8.00 -10.02 3.32
N ASP A 17 9.16 -9.55 2.87
CA ASP A 17 10.10 -10.26 2.01
C ASP A 17 11.34 -10.77 2.79
N CYS A 18 11.17 -10.96 4.11
CA CYS A 18 12.21 -11.21 5.12
C CYS A 18 13.12 -10.02 5.44
N HIS A 19 13.08 -8.94 4.66
CA HIS A 19 13.85 -7.72 4.90
C HIS A 19 12.93 -6.53 5.17
N SER A 20 12.00 -6.25 4.28
CA SER A 20 10.94 -5.25 4.36
C SER A 20 9.75 -5.76 5.18
N CYS A 21 8.95 -4.87 5.73
CA CYS A 21 7.77 -5.21 6.53
C CYS A 21 6.67 -4.19 6.31
N ALA A 22 5.43 -4.64 6.10
CA ALA A 22 4.26 -3.79 6.02
C ALA A 22 3.10 -4.32 6.85
N LEU A 23 2.35 -3.41 7.49
CA LEU A 23 1.08 -3.71 8.14
C LEU A 23 -0.07 -3.14 7.31
N VAL A 24 -0.93 -4.03 6.83
CA VAL A 24 -2.07 -3.71 5.96
C VAL A 24 -3.37 -3.85 6.75
N SER A 25 -4.12 -2.76 6.89
CA SER A 25 -5.44 -2.77 7.52
C SER A 25 -6.49 -3.43 6.63
N THR A 26 -7.64 -3.79 7.22
CA THR A 26 -8.82 -4.28 6.49
C THR A 26 -9.42 -3.27 5.51
N ASP A 27 -9.16 -1.96 5.68
CA ASP A 27 -9.63 -0.89 4.78
C ASP A 27 -8.69 -0.62 3.58
N GLY A 28 -7.71 -1.51 3.34
CA GLY A 28 -6.76 -1.40 2.24
C GLY A 28 -5.69 -0.33 2.47
N SER A 29 -5.47 0.11 3.70
CA SER A 29 -4.39 1.03 4.07
C SER A 29 -3.14 0.29 4.53
N ILE A 30 -2.00 0.82 4.16
CA ILE A 30 -0.70 0.42 4.70
C ILE A 30 -0.28 1.49 5.68
N ASP A 31 -0.27 1.10 6.95
CA ASP A 31 -0.12 2.02 8.09
C ASP A 31 1.24 1.89 8.77
N TRP A 32 1.96 0.82 8.43
CA TRP A 32 3.36 0.65 8.73
C TRP A 32 4.06 0.13 7.48
N CYS A 33 5.20 0.69 7.10
CA CYS A 33 6.06 0.08 6.08
C CYS A 33 7.53 0.45 6.26
N THR A 34 8.39 -0.55 6.32
CA THR A 34 9.85 -0.45 6.26
C THR A 34 10.36 -1.15 5.02
N PHE A 35 11.33 -0.55 4.33
CA PHE A 35 11.98 -1.13 3.15
C PHE A 35 13.43 -1.50 3.48
N HIS A 36 13.95 -2.51 2.78
CA HIS A 36 15.34 -3.00 2.84
C HIS A 36 15.79 -3.66 4.15
N ARG A 37 15.27 -3.23 5.32
CA ARG A 37 15.55 -3.83 6.63
C ARG A 37 14.35 -3.71 7.54
N PHE A 38 14.17 -4.72 8.40
CA PHE A 38 12.95 -4.86 9.19
C PHE A 38 12.88 -3.74 10.24
N GLU A 39 14.03 -3.42 10.81
CA GLU A 39 14.27 -2.38 11.80
C GLU A 39 14.50 -0.97 11.22
N ALA A 40 14.41 -0.81 9.89
CA ALA A 40 14.60 0.50 9.26
C ALA A 40 13.55 1.52 9.75
N ARG A 41 13.85 2.80 9.55
CA ARG A 41 12.89 3.87 9.80
C ARG A 41 11.74 3.74 8.79
N PRO A 42 10.48 3.79 9.23
CA PRO A 42 9.37 3.53 8.34
C PRO A 42 9.07 4.70 7.41
N VAL A 43 8.56 4.38 6.22
CA VAL A 43 8.01 5.35 5.26
C VAL A 43 6.55 5.70 5.60
N PHE A 44 5.84 4.77 6.25
CA PHE A 44 4.52 4.96 6.83
C PHE A 44 4.55 4.47 8.27
N GLY A 45 4.00 5.24 9.21
CA GLY A 45 3.96 4.94 10.63
C GLY A 45 2.64 5.35 11.28
N ARG A 46 1.52 5.40 10.53
CA ARG A 46 0.19 5.81 11.00
C ARG A 46 -0.25 5.16 12.32
N ILE A 47 0.25 3.97 12.63
CA ILE A 47 -0.02 3.29 13.91
C ILE A 47 0.54 4.04 15.14
N LEU A 48 1.52 4.92 14.97
CA LEU A 48 2.10 5.74 16.04
C LEU A 48 1.43 7.10 16.18
N ASP A 49 1.01 7.69 15.06
CA ASP A 49 0.22 8.93 15.02
C ASP A 49 -0.68 8.91 13.78
N TRP A 50 -1.98 8.72 14.00
CA TRP A 50 -2.96 8.58 12.93
C TRP A 50 -3.02 9.77 11.97
N ALA A 51 -2.76 10.97 12.50
CA ALA A 51 -2.87 12.21 11.74
C ALA A 51 -1.56 12.59 11.03
N LYS A 52 -0.40 12.21 11.59
CA LYS A 52 0.90 12.76 11.16
C LYS A 52 1.85 11.74 10.55
N ALA A 53 1.75 10.46 10.91
CA ALA A 53 2.79 9.50 10.59
C ALA A 53 2.58 8.76 9.25
N GLY A 54 1.61 9.18 8.43
CA GLY A 54 1.55 8.82 7.01
C GLY A 54 1.11 7.38 6.72
N PHE A 55 0.58 7.16 5.52
CA PHE A 55 -0.01 5.88 5.08
C PHE A 55 -0.10 5.79 3.56
N PHE A 56 -0.40 4.59 3.06
CA PHE A 56 -0.77 4.38 1.66
C PHE A 56 -2.06 3.56 1.56
N ARG A 57 -3.15 4.17 1.09
CA ARG A 57 -4.46 3.53 1.02
C ARG A 57 -4.98 3.40 -0.41
N ILE A 58 -5.52 2.22 -0.72
CA ILE A 58 -6.32 1.94 -1.91
C ILE A 58 -7.62 1.31 -1.42
N ALA A 59 -8.76 1.94 -1.70
CA ALA A 59 -10.06 1.46 -1.25
C ALA A 59 -11.18 1.95 -2.18
N PRO A 60 -12.41 1.41 -2.08
CA PRO A 60 -13.56 2.02 -2.72
C PRO A 60 -13.70 3.50 -2.32
N LEU A 61 -14.15 4.33 -3.26
CA LEU A 61 -14.43 5.74 -3.03
C LEU A 61 -15.68 5.91 -2.15
N ASP A 62 -16.67 5.02 -2.33
CA ASP A 62 -17.87 4.97 -1.53
C ASP A 62 -17.55 4.52 -0.11
N ASP A 63 -18.20 5.12 0.89
CA ASP A 63 -18.14 4.65 2.26
C ASP A 63 -19.07 3.45 2.50
N GLY A 64 -18.87 2.73 3.60
CA GLY A 64 -19.79 1.68 4.04
C GLY A 64 -19.74 0.37 3.25
N TYR A 65 -18.64 0.10 2.55
CA TYR A 65 -18.39 -1.21 1.93
C TYR A 65 -18.06 -2.27 2.98
N GLU A 66 -18.37 -3.53 2.65
CA GLU A 66 -17.88 -4.67 3.43
C GLU A 66 -16.50 -5.08 2.95
N ALA A 67 -15.54 -5.21 3.87
CA ALA A 67 -14.19 -5.67 3.57
C ALA A 67 -13.91 -7.02 4.22
N ARG A 68 -13.29 -7.92 3.46
CA ARG A 68 -12.76 -9.20 3.96
C ARG A 68 -11.37 -9.41 3.39
N ARG A 69 -10.52 -10.07 4.16
CA ARG A 69 -9.15 -10.37 3.74
C ARG A 69 -8.81 -11.82 3.93
N ARG A 70 -7.87 -12.31 3.12
CA ARG A 70 -7.23 -13.61 3.29
C ARG A 70 -5.83 -13.57 2.72
N TYR A 71 -4.94 -14.39 3.27
CA TYR A 71 -3.74 -14.75 2.54
C TYR A 71 -4.09 -15.81 1.49
N LEU A 72 -3.49 -15.71 0.30
CA LEU A 72 -3.57 -16.79 -0.67
C LEU A 72 -2.84 -18.03 -0.10
N PRO A 73 -3.44 -19.24 -0.20
CA PRO A 73 -2.91 -20.44 0.45
C PRO A 73 -1.42 -20.67 0.16
N GLY A 74 -0.64 -20.88 1.21
CA GLY A 74 0.80 -21.18 1.10
C GLY A 74 1.69 -20.00 0.71
N THR A 75 1.17 -18.76 0.72
CA THR A 75 1.94 -17.56 0.33
C THR A 75 1.78 -16.43 1.36
N ASN A 76 2.67 -15.44 1.30
CA ASN A 76 2.49 -14.15 1.97
C ASN A 76 1.87 -13.10 1.02
N VAL A 77 0.98 -13.53 0.11
CA VAL A 77 0.20 -12.63 -0.74
C VAL A 77 -1.15 -12.37 -0.07
N LEU A 78 -1.47 -11.11 0.19
CA LEU A 78 -2.71 -10.70 0.83
C LEU A 78 -3.74 -10.30 -0.23
N GLU A 79 -4.94 -10.86 -0.14
CA GLU A 79 -6.09 -10.45 -0.94
C GLU A 79 -7.14 -9.80 -0.02
N THR A 80 -7.47 -8.54 -0.29
CA THR A 80 -8.54 -7.78 0.37
C THR A 80 -9.67 -7.55 -0.62
N THR A 81 -10.85 -8.11 -0.33
CA THR A 81 -12.06 -7.94 -1.13
C THR A 81 -12.99 -6.92 -0.47
N CYS A 82 -13.32 -5.85 -1.19
CA CYS A 82 -14.27 -4.83 -0.77
C CYS A 82 -15.51 -4.88 -1.67
N ARG A 83 -16.70 -4.99 -1.07
CA ARG A 83 -17.98 -5.05 -1.81
C ARG A 83 -18.79 -3.78 -1.60
N THR A 84 -19.18 -3.14 -2.69
CA THR A 84 -20.16 -2.05 -2.74
C THR A 84 -21.43 -2.55 -3.44
N PRO A 85 -22.53 -1.77 -3.44
CA PRO A 85 -23.73 -2.11 -4.22
C PRO A 85 -23.51 -2.18 -5.74
N THR A 86 -22.46 -1.54 -6.25
CA THR A 86 -22.19 -1.37 -7.69
C THR A 86 -21.08 -2.29 -8.21
N GLY A 87 -20.21 -2.77 -7.33
CA GLY A 87 -19.15 -3.68 -7.75
C GLY A 87 -18.30 -4.24 -6.60
N THR A 88 -17.35 -5.08 -6.98
CA THR A 88 -16.42 -5.73 -6.06
C THR A 88 -14.98 -5.36 -6.42
N LEU A 89 -14.26 -4.71 -5.50
CA LEU A 89 -12.82 -4.48 -5.60
C LEU A 89 -12.09 -5.66 -4.97
N VAL A 90 -11.11 -6.19 -5.67
CA VAL A 90 -10.10 -7.10 -5.13
C VAL A 90 -8.75 -6.38 -5.18
N LEU A 91 -8.18 -6.16 -4.00
CA LEU A 91 -6.85 -5.58 -3.82
C LEU A 91 -5.88 -6.69 -3.42
N THR A 92 -4.84 -6.91 -4.22
CA THR A 92 -3.79 -7.88 -3.94
C THR A 92 -2.50 -7.15 -3.56
N ASP A 93 -2.01 -7.37 -2.34
CA ASP A 93 -0.81 -6.74 -1.80
C ASP A 93 0.26 -7.81 -1.50
N PHE A 94 1.51 -7.59 -1.95
CA PHE A 94 2.65 -8.45 -1.64
C PHE A 94 3.98 -7.72 -1.87
N PHE A 95 5.06 -8.20 -1.27
CA PHE A 95 6.41 -7.79 -1.67
C PHE A 95 6.92 -8.70 -2.80
N ALA A 96 7.45 -8.10 -3.86
CA ALA A 96 8.04 -8.82 -4.98
C ALA A 96 9.32 -9.56 -4.53
N PHE A 97 9.43 -10.79 -5.02
CA PHE A 97 10.52 -11.70 -4.69
C PHE A 97 11.08 -12.29 -5.97
N ARG A 98 12.40 -12.17 -6.16
CA ARG A 98 13.08 -12.77 -7.30
C ARG A 98 13.12 -14.28 -7.14
N VAL A 99 12.50 -14.99 -8.07
CA VAL A 99 12.63 -16.45 -8.17
C VAL A 99 13.95 -16.77 -8.89
N PRO A 100 14.79 -17.67 -8.35
CA PRO A 100 16.00 -18.11 -9.03
C PRO A 100 15.69 -18.70 -10.40
N SER A 101 16.49 -18.36 -11.39
CA SER A 101 16.42 -18.96 -12.72
C SER A 101 16.86 -20.43 -12.68
N PRO A 102 16.43 -21.28 -13.63
CA PRO A 102 16.92 -22.66 -13.72
C PRO A 102 18.45 -22.70 -13.77
N GLY A 103 19.07 -23.39 -12.81
CA GLY A 103 20.53 -23.50 -12.68
C GLY A 103 21.18 -22.49 -11.71
N GLU A 104 20.43 -21.52 -11.19
CA GLU A 104 20.85 -20.70 -10.05
C GLU A 104 20.62 -21.45 -8.73
N ASP A 105 21.43 -21.15 -7.70
CA ASP A 105 21.21 -21.69 -6.35
C ASP A 105 19.85 -21.22 -5.84
N ALA A 106 19.10 -22.11 -5.17
CA ALA A 106 17.85 -21.77 -4.49
C ALA A 106 18.02 -20.62 -3.47
N HIS A 107 19.23 -20.44 -2.92
CA HIS A 107 19.59 -19.35 -2.00
C HIS A 107 19.83 -18.01 -2.71
N SER A 108 19.87 -18.00 -4.04
CA SER A 108 19.93 -16.79 -4.86
C SER A 108 18.62 -16.02 -4.87
N ALA A 109 17.56 -16.59 -4.28
CA ALA A 109 16.28 -15.92 -4.17
C ALA A 109 16.46 -14.68 -3.29
N HIS A 110 16.14 -13.51 -3.84
CA HIS A 110 16.41 -12.23 -3.21
C HIS A 110 15.19 -11.33 -3.29
N PRO A 111 14.90 -10.54 -2.24
CA PRO A 111 13.83 -9.58 -2.28
C PRO A 111 14.17 -8.47 -3.28
N ASP A 112 13.19 -8.07 -4.08
CA ASP A 112 13.33 -6.90 -4.96
C ASP A 112 13.07 -5.59 -4.17
N HIS A 113 12.66 -5.69 -2.90
CA HIS A 113 12.29 -4.57 -2.04
C HIS A 113 11.18 -3.70 -2.63
N GLN A 114 10.30 -4.30 -3.41
CA GLN A 114 9.18 -3.64 -4.07
C GLN A 114 7.87 -4.13 -3.48
N LEU A 115 7.08 -3.20 -2.97
CA LEU A 115 5.71 -3.48 -2.57
C LEU A 115 4.80 -3.32 -3.79
N ILE A 116 4.13 -4.41 -4.18
CA ILE A 116 3.21 -4.44 -5.30
C ILE A 116 1.77 -4.45 -4.76
N ARG A 117 0.94 -3.58 -5.34
CA ARG A 117 -0.48 -3.45 -5.00
C ARG A 117 -1.31 -3.45 -6.27
N ILE A 118 -2.15 -4.46 -6.46
CA ILE A 118 -2.95 -4.65 -7.68
C ILE A 118 -4.42 -4.47 -7.33
N ALA A 119 -5.06 -3.44 -7.90
CA ALA A 119 -6.49 -3.20 -7.74
C ALA A 119 -7.26 -3.68 -8.97
N ARG A 120 -8.19 -4.62 -8.79
CA ARG A 120 -9.02 -5.18 -9.86
C ARG A 120 -10.50 -5.10 -9.50
N CYS A 121 -11.34 -4.71 -10.45
CA CYS A 121 -12.78 -4.90 -10.35
C CYS A 121 -13.12 -6.35 -10.71
N ALA A 122 -13.58 -7.14 -9.73
CA ALA A 122 -13.97 -8.52 -9.96
C ALA A 122 -15.40 -8.63 -10.52
N GLU A 123 -16.28 -7.71 -10.16
CA GLU A 123 -17.70 -7.69 -10.54
C GLU A 123 -18.17 -6.25 -10.67
N GLY A 124 -19.01 -5.97 -11.68
CA GLY A 124 -19.68 -4.69 -11.86
C GLY A 124 -18.73 -3.53 -12.21
N GLU A 125 -18.93 -2.40 -11.54
CA GLU A 125 -18.15 -1.18 -11.71
C GLU A 125 -17.91 -0.55 -10.33
N ILE A 126 -16.67 -0.17 -10.04
CA ILE A 126 -16.29 0.37 -8.73
C ILE A 126 -15.35 1.57 -8.87
N ALA A 127 -15.73 2.67 -8.23
CA ALA A 127 -14.85 3.83 -8.08
C ALA A 127 -13.85 3.55 -6.96
N VAL A 128 -12.56 3.65 -7.26
CA VAL A 128 -11.46 3.41 -6.33
C VAL A 128 -10.75 4.72 -6.05
N LYS A 129 -10.43 4.97 -4.79
CA LYS A 129 -9.58 6.06 -4.34
C LYS A 129 -8.21 5.53 -3.93
N VAL A 130 -7.19 6.17 -4.45
CA VAL A 130 -5.79 5.97 -4.05
C VAL A 130 -5.32 7.21 -3.31
N LYS A 131 -4.67 7.02 -2.16
CA LYS A 131 -4.09 8.11 -1.37
C LYS A 131 -2.76 7.69 -0.79
N LEU A 132 -1.70 8.40 -1.18
CA LEU A 132 -0.34 8.21 -0.70
C LEU A 132 0.08 9.43 0.13
N VAL A 133 0.40 9.18 1.41
CA VAL A 133 0.86 10.19 2.37
C VAL A 133 2.14 9.67 3.03
N PRO A 134 3.30 9.76 2.36
CA PRO A 134 4.55 9.26 2.91
C PRO A 134 5.08 10.20 3.99
N ARG A 135 5.59 9.64 5.08
CA ARG A 135 6.09 10.37 6.24
C ARG A 135 7.27 9.60 6.85
N PHE A 136 8.47 9.96 6.40
CA PHE A 136 9.71 9.32 6.81
C PHE A 136 10.03 9.66 8.27
N ASP A 137 11.01 8.95 8.84
CA ASP A 137 11.51 9.20 10.20
C ASP A 137 10.40 9.20 11.25
N TYR A 138 9.51 8.20 11.21
CA TYR A 138 8.39 8.08 12.16
C TYR A 138 7.42 9.27 12.16
N GLY A 139 7.28 9.97 11.03
CA GLY A 139 6.42 11.16 10.95
C GLY A 139 7.15 12.50 11.09
N LEU A 140 8.45 12.49 11.41
CA LEU A 140 9.22 13.71 11.62
C LEU A 140 9.60 14.42 10.32
N THR A 141 9.71 13.67 9.23
CA THR A 141 10.14 14.22 7.93
C THR A 141 8.94 14.30 6.98
N THR A 142 8.58 15.54 6.63
CA THR A 142 7.60 15.82 5.56
C THR A 142 8.32 15.80 4.21
N PRO A 143 8.02 14.84 3.33
CA PRO A 143 8.76 14.70 2.08
C PRO A 143 8.31 15.71 1.02
N ARG A 144 9.11 15.80 -0.05
CA ARG A 144 8.75 16.46 -1.31
C ARG A 144 8.39 15.41 -2.35
N LEU A 145 7.25 15.56 -3.02
CA LEU A 145 6.87 14.75 -4.17
C LEU A 145 7.27 15.45 -5.48
N GLU A 146 7.72 14.67 -6.44
CA GLU A 146 8.05 15.11 -7.79
C GLU A 146 7.44 14.13 -8.79
N THR A 147 6.47 14.59 -9.58
CA THR A 147 5.87 13.80 -10.66
C THR A 147 6.78 13.90 -11.89
N LEU A 148 7.37 12.78 -12.28
CA LEU A 148 8.29 12.71 -13.42
C LEU A 148 7.58 12.29 -14.72
N ALA A 149 6.48 11.56 -14.61
CA ALA A 149 5.58 11.19 -15.69
C ALA A 149 4.17 10.93 -15.14
N ASP A 150 3.18 10.74 -16.01
CA ASP A 150 1.78 10.51 -15.61
C ASP A 150 1.61 9.30 -14.67
N ASP A 151 2.49 8.30 -14.79
CA ASP A 151 2.48 7.06 -14.01
C ASP A 151 3.64 6.99 -13.00
N LEU A 152 4.51 8.00 -12.89
CA LEU A 152 5.75 7.94 -12.12
C LEU A 152 5.92 9.14 -11.18
N VAL A 153 5.97 8.85 -9.87
CA VAL A 153 6.22 9.83 -8.81
C VAL A 153 7.44 9.41 -8.00
N VAL A 154 8.32 10.36 -7.73
CA VAL A 154 9.44 10.18 -6.80
C VAL A 154 9.21 11.02 -5.56
N VAL A 155 9.42 10.41 -4.40
CA VAL A 155 9.24 11.02 -3.09
C VAL A 155 10.59 11.13 -2.42
N TYR A 156 10.98 12.34 -2.02
CA TYR A 156 12.25 12.60 -1.33
C TYR A 156 12.00 13.00 0.13
N GLY A 157 12.63 12.31 1.07
CA GLY A 157 12.53 12.58 2.50
C GLY A 157 13.88 12.45 3.20
N GLY A 158 14.49 13.58 3.57
CA GLY A 158 15.82 13.56 4.18
C GLY A 158 16.87 12.99 3.21
N ALA A 159 17.49 11.87 3.61
CA ALA A 159 18.45 11.12 2.78
C ALA A 159 17.81 9.94 2.02
N ASP A 160 16.51 9.72 2.21
CA ASP A 160 15.77 8.59 1.69
C ASP A 160 14.89 9.01 0.49
N ALA A 161 14.62 8.05 -0.40
CA ALA A 161 13.70 8.24 -1.52
C ALA A 161 12.79 7.03 -1.71
N LEU A 162 11.56 7.26 -2.18
CA LEU A 162 10.61 6.23 -2.59
C LEU A 162 10.18 6.50 -4.03
N VAL A 163 10.16 5.47 -4.86
CA VAL A 163 9.58 5.53 -6.21
C VAL A 163 8.21 4.86 -6.19
N LEU A 164 7.23 5.55 -6.77
CA LEU A 164 5.88 5.05 -7.00
C LEU A 164 5.63 5.04 -8.50
N GLN A 165 5.38 3.86 -9.05
CA GLN A 165 4.88 3.70 -10.40
C GLN A 165 3.48 3.09 -10.35
N SER A 166 2.49 3.66 -11.04
CA SER A 166 1.15 3.06 -11.09
C SER A 166 0.28 3.58 -12.21
N GLU A 167 -0.58 2.68 -12.71
CA GLU A 167 -1.65 2.99 -13.67
C GLU A 167 -2.86 3.67 -13.01
N LEU A 168 -3.00 3.58 -11.68
CA LEU A 168 -3.99 4.38 -10.96
C LEU A 168 -3.50 5.82 -10.87
N PRO A 169 -4.40 6.80 -11.04
CA PRO A 169 -4.01 8.20 -11.09
C PRO A 169 -3.55 8.67 -9.72
N PHE A 170 -2.48 9.45 -9.73
CA PHE A 170 -2.06 10.31 -8.65
C PHE A 170 -2.36 11.74 -9.12
N GLY A 171 -3.38 12.37 -8.55
CA GLY A 171 -3.80 13.72 -8.94
C GLY A 171 -2.78 14.78 -8.52
N ASP A 172 -3.21 16.04 -8.49
CA ASP A 172 -2.36 17.17 -8.07
C ASP A 172 -1.70 16.85 -6.72
N ALA A 173 -0.40 16.56 -6.78
CA ALA A 173 0.37 16.33 -5.58
C ALA A 173 0.33 17.63 -4.77
N GLU A 174 -0.27 17.57 -3.57
CA GLU A 174 0.15 18.50 -2.53
C GLU A 174 1.65 18.28 -2.31
N ARG A 175 2.36 19.28 -1.79
CA ARG A 175 3.84 19.23 -1.64
C ARG A 175 4.38 17.92 -1.06
N SER A 176 3.60 17.23 -0.22
CA SER A 176 4.00 16.03 0.54
C SER A 176 3.03 14.85 0.47
N ALA A 177 2.02 14.87 -0.40
CA ALA A 177 1.01 13.81 -0.52
C ALA A 177 0.31 13.87 -1.89
N THR A 178 -0.18 12.73 -2.37
CA THR A 178 -0.99 12.68 -3.59
C THR A 178 -2.19 11.74 -3.42
N GLN A 179 -3.26 12.03 -4.14
CA GLN A 179 -4.45 11.19 -4.19
C GLN A 179 -5.08 11.27 -5.58
N GLY A 180 -5.79 10.23 -5.97
CA GLY A 180 -6.55 10.22 -7.20
C GLY A 180 -7.65 9.16 -7.16
N ASN A 181 -8.58 9.26 -8.10
CA ASN A 181 -9.71 8.36 -8.19
C ASN A 181 -9.78 7.75 -9.60
N ARG A 182 -10.10 6.46 -9.68
CA ARG A 182 -10.35 5.78 -10.96
C ARG A 182 -11.53 4.84 -10.84
N THR A 183 -12.40 4.84 -11.83
CA THR A 183 -13.44 3.83 -11.94
C THR A 183 -12.91 2.63 -12.68
N LEU A 184 -12.99 1.46 -12.05
CA LEU A 184 -12.63 0.16 -12.60
C LEU A 184 -13.91 -0.58 -13.01
N ARG A 185 -13.85 -1.33 -14.10
CA ARG A 185 -14.96 -2.16 -14.59
C ARG A 185 -14.49 -3.61 -14.65
N ALA A 186 -15.40 -4.55 -14.39
CA ALA A 186 -15.11 -5.97 -14.55
C ALA A 186 -14.97 -6.31 -16.05
N GLY A 187 -13.92 -7.05 -16.40
CA GLY A 187 -13.53 -7.36 -17.78
C GLY A 187 -12.10 -6.93 -18.05
#